data_AF-A0A7V7GV88-F1
#
_entry.id   AF-A0A7V7GV88-F1
#
_cell.length_a   1.000
_cell.length_b   1.000
_cell.length_c   1.000
_cell.angle_alpha   90.00
_cell.angle_beta   90.00
_cell.angle_gamma   90.00
#
_symmetry.space_group_name_H-M   'P 1'
#
loop_
_entity.id
_entity.type
_entity.pdbx_description
1 polymer ?
#
loop_
_entity_poly.entity_id
_entity_poly.type
_entity_poly.pdbx_seq_one_letter_code
_entity_poly.pdbx_strand_id
1 'polypeptide(L)'
;MEKAAELGHNVTGAQMSPEDTKAQLKAVEKYPPDIKGDASKLALARKAMRQEADPIGSVPIPGSVKGVLKSGFDKMLGKQPELLVDKLGERLAYERTGVRLYEAVLAKFEGTETDDKELIPTLRRIRDDEAAHMKIVKEAIETLGADPTAMTPCADVAGVMAMGIMQVLTDPRTNLSQALNALLTLELADNAAWELLVELTNKAGHPKIAASFENALEEEGRHVSTIKALLQQQLEAQV
;
A
#
# COMPACT_ATOMS: atom_id res chain seq x y z
N MET A 1 -22.90 -19.14 -1.66
CA MET A 1 -22.10 -19.31 -2.90
C MET A 1 -21.93 -17.95 -3.56
N GLU A 2 -20.69 -17.50 -3.71
CA GLU A 2 -20.36 -16.21 -4.34
C GLU A 2 -20.84 -16.22 -5.81
N LYS A 3 -21.57 -15.18 -6.23
CA LYS A 3 -22.03 -15.10 -7.62
C LYS A 3 -20.86 -14.69 -8.51
N ALA A 4 -20.46 -15.57 -9.43
CA ALA A 4 -19.59 -15.23 -10.53
C ALA A 4 -20.19 -14.05 -11.33
N ALA A 5 -19.34 -13.31 -12.06
CA ALA A 5 -19.82 -12.24 -12.92
C ALA A 5 -20.81 -12.79 -13.95
N GLU A 6 -22.08 -12.43 -13.83
CA GLU A 6 -23.13 -12.84 -14.76
C GLU A 6 -23.00 -12.04 -16.07
N LEU A 7 -23.30 -12.67 -17.21
CA LEU A 7 -23.44 -11.95 -18.47
C LEU A 7 -24.56 -10.92 -18.32
N GLY A 8 -24.21 -9.64 -18.43
CA GLY A 8 -25.13 -8.53 -18.23
C GLY A 8 -25.12 -7.54 -19.39
N HIS A 9 -26.04 -6.58 -19.34
CA HIS A 9 -26.06 -5.48 -20.30
C HIS A 9 -24.84 -4.59 -20.12
N ASN A 10 -24.25 -4.14 -21.24
CA ASN A 10 -23.23 -3.12 -21.20
C ASN A 10 -23.84 -1.79 -20.74
N VAL A 11 -23.55 -1.38 -19.50
CA VAL A 11 -23.97 -0.10 -18.91
C VAL A 11 -22.96 1.03 -19.11
N THR A 12 -21.89 0.78 -19.87
CA THR A 12 -20.81 1.74 -20.15
C THR A 12 -20.71 2.14 -21.62
N GLY A 13 -21.50 1.51 -22.50
CA GLY A 13 -21.46 1.79 -23.93
C GLY A 13 -22.13 3.13 -24.25
N ALA A 14 -21.36 4.10 -24.74
CA ALA A 14 -21.89 5.40 -25.17
C ALA A 14 -23.01 5.28 -26.22
N GLN A 15 -22.93 4.26 -27.08
CA GLN A 15 -23.97 3.96 -28.08
C GLN A 15 -25.33 3.57 -27.47
N MET A 16 -25.32 3.00 -26.26
CA MET A 16 -26.53 2.55 -25.55
C MET A 16 -27.17 3.66 -24.70
N SER A 17 -26.50 4.81 -24.55
CA SER A 17 -27.06 6.00 -23.88
C SER A 17 -26.72 7.31 -24.61
N PRO A 18 -27.42 7.61 -25.72
CA PRO A 18 -27.16 8.81 -26.51
C PRO A 18 -27.49 10.11 -25.77
N GLU A 19 -28.45 10.09 -24.85
CA GLU A 19 -28.83 11.27 -24.05
C GLU A 19 -27.76 11.62 -23.02
N ASP A 20 -27.24 10.62 -22.27
CA ASP A 20 -26.14 10.82 -21.32
C ASP A 20 -24.86 11.23 -22.05
N THR A 21 -24.59 10.64 -23.22
CA THR A 21 -23.46 11.04 -24.07
C THR A 21 -23.58 12.52 -24.47
N LYS A 22 -24.77 12.97 -24.89
CA LYS A 22 -25.00 14.37 -25.22
C LYS A 22 -24.85 15.28 -24.00
N ALA A 23 -25.26 14.83 -22.81
CA ALA A 23 -25.08 15.55 -21.56
C ALA A 23 -23.59 15.67 -21.18
N GLN A 24 -22.81 14.59 -21.30
CA GLN A 24 -21.36 14.60 -21.08
C GLN A 24 -20.64 15.53 -22.06
N LEU A 25 -20.99 15.50 -23.36
CA LEU A 25 -20.40 16.42 -24.35
C LEU A 25 -20.67 17.89 -24.02
N LYS A 26 -21.91 18.23 -23.63
CA LYS A 26 -22.25 19.58 -23.15
C LYS A 26 -21.47 19.97 -21.88
N ALA A 27 -21.22 19.01 -20.98
CA ALA A 27 -20.42 19.25 -19.78
C ALA A 27 -18.96 19.54 -20.14
N VAL A 28 -18.38 18.80 -21.09
CA VAL A 28 -17.01 19.06 -21.59
C VAL A 28 -16.90 20.44 -22.23
N GLU A 29 -17.92 20.90 -22.96
CA GLU A 29 -17.97 22.28 -23.50
C GLU A 29 -18.04 23.34 -22.40
N LYS A 30 -18.85 23.08 -21.35
CA LYS A 30 -19.05 24.02 -20.24
C LYS A 30 -17.86 24.06 -19.27
N TYR A 31 -17.19 22.94 -19.09
CA TYR A 31 -16.06 22.75 -18.19
C TYR A 31 -14.87 22.23 -19.00
N PRO A 32 -14.25 23.10 -19.83
CA PRO A 32 -13.10 22.69 -20.64
C PRO A 32 -11.92 22.30 -19.74
N PRO A 33 -11.01 21.45 -20.22
CA PRO A 33 -9.84 21.07 -19.44
C PRO A 33 -8.95 22.29 -19.16
N ASP A 34 -8.35 22.32 -17.96
CA ASP A 34 -7.41 23.38 -17.57
C ASP A 34 -6.22 23.46 -18.54
N ILE A 35 -5.76 22.30 -19.02
CA ILE A 35 -4.76 22.20 -20.08
C ILE A 35 -5.46 21.92 -21.40
N LYS A 36 -5.58 22.95 -22.22
CA LYS A 36 -6.09 22.82 -23.59
C LYS A 36 -5.13 22.02 -24.47
N GLY A 37 -5.68 21.16 -25.31
CA GLY A 37 -4.94 20.41 -26.32
C GLY A 37 -5.15 18.91 -26.20
N ASP A 38 -4.13 18.17 -26.59
CA ASP A 38 -4.13 16.71 -26.65
C ASP A 38 -3.24 16.07 -25.58
N ALA A 39 -3.07 14.75 -25.67
CA ALA A 39 -2.20 13.99 -24.79
C ALA A 39 -0.74 14.51 -24.77
N SER A 40 -0.24 15.08 -25.87
CA SER A 40 1.10 15.65 -25.93
C SER A 40 1.21 16.95 -25.14
N LYS A 41 0.20 17.82 -25.22
CA LYS A 41 0.14 19.04 -24.37
C LYS A 41 0.00 18.70 -22.89
N LEU A 42 -0.81 17.71 -22.55
CA LEU A 42 -0.92 17.21 -21.18
C LEU A 42 0.41 16.64 -20.67
N ALA A 43 1.15 15.91 -21.50
CA ALA A 43 2.46 15.38 -21.15
C ALA A 43 3.49 16.50 -20.89
N LEU A 44 3.49 17.56 -21.71
CA LEU A 44 4.34 18.74 -21.49
C LEU A 44 3.98 19.47 -20.20
N ALA A 45 2.68 19.64 -19.90
CA ALA A 45 2.23 20.24 -18.66
C ALA A 45 2.66 19.42 -17.44
N ARG A 46 2.51 18.08 -17.48
CA ARG A 46 3.01 17.19 -16.42
C ARG A 46 4.52 17.32 -16.20
N LYS A 47 5.30 17.51 -17.27
CA LYS A 47 6.74 17.75 -17.17
C LYS A 47 7.04 19.08 -16.46
N ALA A 48 6.36 20.16 -16.86
CA ALA A 48 6.52 21.47 -16.23
C ALA A 48 6.13 21.43 -14.74
N MET A 49 4.95 20.87 -14.43
CA MET A 49 4.48 20.67 -13.06
C MET A 49 5.49 19.88 -12.21
N ARG A 50 6.11 18.82 -12.77
CA ARG A 50 7.15 18.07 -12.06
C ARG A 50 8.41 18.89 -11.79
N GLN A 51 8.77 19.82 -12.67
CA GLN A 51 9.94 20.69 -12.48
C GLN A 51 9.68 21.78 -11.43
N GLU A 52 8.43 22.19 -11.27
CA GLU A 52 8.00 23.24 -10.33
C GLU A 52 7.56 22.69 -8.97
N ALA A 53 7.20 21.41 -8.88
CA ALA A 53 6.68 20.82 -7.67
C ALA A 53 7.71 20.74 -6.55
N ASP A 54 7.28 21.14 -5.35
CA ASP A 54 8.00 20.88 -4.12
C ASP A 54 8.03 19.37 -3.81
N PRO A 55 9.03 18.89 -3.03
CA PRO A 55 9.01 17.55 -2.49
C PRO A 55 7.73 17.29 -1.66
N ILE A 56 7.26 16.05 -1.65
CA ILE A 56 6.08 15.61 -0.87
C ILE A 56 6.25 15.95 0.62
N GLY A 57 7.48 15.87 1.13
CA GLY A 57 7.81 16.29 2.48
C GLY A 57 9.30 16.15 2.76
N SER A 58 9.65 16.02 4.04
CA SER A 58 11.02 15.80 4.49
C SER A 58 11.05 14.85 5.69
N VAL A 59 12.14 14.09 5.83
CA VAL A 59 12.43 13.38 7.07
C VAL A 59 12.81 14.39 8.16
N PRO A 60 12.16 14.40 9.33
CA PRO A 60 12.48 15.34 10.39
C PRO A 60 13.87 15.09 10.97
N ILE A 61 14.50 16.16 11.46
CA ILE A 61 15.75 16.05 12.20
C ILE A 61 15.48 15.20 13.45
N PRO A 62 16.36 14.24 13.80
CA PRO A 62 16.19 13.42 14.99
C PRO A 62 15.96 14.29 16.25
N GLY A 63 14.91 13.99 17.02
CA GLY A 63 14.58 14.74 18.22
C GLY A 63 15.55 14.50 19.40
N SER A 64 16.46 13.54 19.28
CA SER A 64 17.43 13.17 20.32
C SER A 64 18.84 13.66 19.99
N VAL A 65 19.57 14.13 21.02
CA VAL A 65 20.99 14.55 20.89
C VAL A 65 21.85 13.42 20.29
N LYS A 66 21.59 12.17 20.69
CA LYS A 66 22.25 10.98 20.14
C LYS A 66 21.96 10.82 18.65
N GLY A 67 20.71 10.99 18.22
CA GLY A 67 20.28 10.88 16.83
C GLY A 67 20.91 11.96 15.94
N VAL A 68 21.00 13.19 16.43
CA VAL A 68 21.65 14.31 15.71
C VAL A 68 23.14 14.03 15.49
N LEU A 69 23.86 13.65 16.55
CA LEU A 69 25.30 13.35 16.47
C LEU A 69 25.59 12.18 15.51
N LYS A 70 24.81 11.10 15.61
CA LYS A 70 24.97 9.92 14.76
C LYS A 70 24.70 10.25 13.29
N SER A 71 23.60 10.96 13.01
CA SER A 71 23.24 11.35 11.63
C SER A 71 24.30 12.26 11.01
N GLY A 72 24.86 13.20 11.78
CA GLY A 72 25.97 14.05 11.33
C GLY A 72 27.23 13.24 10.99
N PHE A 73 27.57 12.26 11.83
CA PHE A 73 28.72 11.37 11.58
C PHE A 73 28.52 10.49 10.34
N ASP A 74 27.35 9.86 10.18
CA ASP A 74 27.04 9.02 9.02
C ASP A 74 27.07 9.85 7.72
N LYS A 75 26.58 11.09 7.73
CA LYS A 75 26.70 12.02 6.58
C LYS A 75 28.15 12.36 6.26
N MET A 76 29.00 12.57 7.27
CA MET A 76 30.43 12.82 7.06
C MET A 76 31.14 11.63 6.42
N LEU A 77 30.64 10.40 6.64
CA LEU A 77 31.11 9.18 5.99
C LEU A 77 30.47 8.94 4.60
N GLY A 78 29.69 9.91 4.07
CA GLY A 78 29.04 9.80 2.76
C GLY A 78 27.79 8.90 2.75
N LYS A 79 27.26 8.50 3.91
CA LYS A 79 26.01 7.75 3.99
C LYS A 79 24.80 8.70 3.95
N GLN A 80 23.63 8.16 3.63
CA GLN A 80 22.36 8.86 3.58
C GLN A 80 21.41 8.33 4.67
N PRO A 81 21.61 8.70 5.96
CA PRO A 81 20.76 8.20 7.06
C PRO A 81 19.28 8.55 6.87
N GLU A 82 18.98 9.66 6.20
CA GLU A 82 17.62 10.07 5.84
C GLU A 82 16.90 9.04 4.97
N LEU A 83 17.59 8.36 4.04
CA LEU A 83 16.97 7.38 3.16
C LEU A 83 16.48 6.16 3.94
N LEU A 84 17.30 5.66 4.88
CA LEU A 84 16.90 4.53 5.72
C LEU A 84 15.72 4.91 6.62
N VAL A 85 15.76 6.10 7.24
CA VAL A 85 14.66 6.57 8.09
C VAL A 85 13.37 6.77 7.28
N ASP A 86 13.46 7.31 6.07
CA ASP A 86 12.29 7.46 5.19
C ASP A 86 11.67 6.10 4.83
N LYS A 87 12.50 5.11 4.48
CA LYS A 87 12.04 3.75 4.17
C LYS A 87 11.51 2.97 5.38
N LEU A 88 12.05 3.20 6.57
CA LEU A 88 11.45 2.68 7.80
C LEU A 88 10.11 3.35 8.11
N GLY A 89 9.98 4.66 7.86
CA GLY A 89 8.72 5.39 7.97
C GLY A 89 7.66 4.86 7.00
N GLU A 90 8.04 4.61 5.75
CA GLU A 90 7.21 3.91 4.75
C GLU A 90 6.73 2.58 5.29
N ARG A 91 7.66 1.75 5.75
CA ARG A 91 7.34 0.40 6.24
C ARG A 91 6.36 0.46 7.40
N LEU A 92 6.61 1.30 8.40
CA LEU A 92 5.73 1.47 9.55
C LEU A 92 4.33 1.94 9.15
N ALA A 93 4.23 2.87 8.20
CA ALA A 93 2.94 3.33 7.70
C ALA A 93 2.19 2.25 6.92
N TYR A 94 2.92 1.42 6.17
CA TYR A 94 2.36 0.30 5.42
C TYR A 94 1.83 -0.79 6.36
N GLU A 95 2.60 -1.29 7.32
CA GLU A 95 2.14 -2.30 8.31
C GLU A 95 0.89 -1.83 9.06
N ARG A 96 0.91 -0.57 9.52
CA ARG A 96 -0.24 0.04 10.20
C ARG A 96 -1.49 0.07 9.31
N THR A 97 -1.29 0.28 8.01
CA THR A 97 -2.38 0.28 7.03
C THR A 97 -2.82 -1.15 6.71
N GLY A 98 -1.90 -2.11 6.62
CA GLY A 98 -2.14 -3.54 6.50
C GLY A 98 -3.11 -4.04 7.57
N VAL A 99 -2.85 -3.73 8.84
CA VAL A 99 -3.78 -4.02 9.96
C VAL A 99 -5.19 -3.50 9.68
N ARG A 100 -5.34 -2.27 9.18
CA ARG A 100 -6.65 -1.66 8.89
C ARG A 100 -7.33 -2.28 7.67
N LEU A 101 -6.57 -2.65 6.65
CA LEU A 101 -7.07 -3.35 5.47
C LEU A 101 -7.57 -4.75 5.85
N TYR A 102 -6.82 -5.46 6.69
CA TYR A 102 -7.25 -6.75 7.22
C TYR A 102 -8.46 -6.64 8.15
N GLU A 103 -8.58 -5.59 8.96
CA GLU A 103 -9.82 -5.33 9.71
C GLU A 103 -11.03 -5.10 8.79
N ALA A 104 -10.84 -4.35 7.70
CA ALA A 104 -11.90 -4.09 6.73
C ALA A 104 -12.35 -5.36 5.98
N VAL A 105 -11.40 -6.20 5.53
CA VAL A 105 -11.73 -7.45 4.84
C VAL A 105 -12.37 -8.46 5.80
N LEU A 106 -11.92 -8.52 7.06
CA LEU A 106 -12.56 -9.36 8.08
C LEU A 106 -14.02 -8.97 8.28
N ALA A 107 -14.32 -7.67 8.42
CA ALA A 107 -15.69 -7.19 8.54
C ALA A 107 -16.55 -7.53 7.32
N LYS A 108 -15.98 -7.46 6.10
CA LYS A 108 -16.66 -7.89 4.86
C LYS A 108 -16.93 -9.40 4.87
N PHE A 109 -15.94 -10.20 5.24
CA PHE A 109 -16.00 -11.66 5.10
C PHE A 109 -16.88 -12.29 6.18
N GLU A 110 -16.94 -11.71 7.38
CA GLU A 110 -17.89 -12.12 8.42
C GLU A 110 -19.36 -11.90 8.01
N GLY A 111 -19.62 -10.92 7.13
CA GLY A 111 -20.92 -10.70 6.53
C GLY A 111 -21.24 -11.61 5.35
N THR A 112 -20.31 -12.48 4.94
CA THR A 112 -20.45 -13.32 3.74
C THR A 112 -20.60 -14.79 4.13
N GLU A 113 -21.54 -15.50 3.51
CA GLU A 113 -21.67 -16.95 3.68
C GLU A 113 -20.50 -17.69 3.02
N THR A 114 -19.68 -18.35 3.84
CA THR A 114 -18.57 -19.21 3.40
C THR A 114 -18.60 -20.53 4.17
N ASP A 115 -18.34 -21.64 3.47
CA ASP A 115 -18.18 -22.97 4.09
C ASP A 115 -16.75 -23.19 4.63
N ASP A 116 -15.82 -22.28 4.29
CA ASP A 116 -14.44 -22.32 4.77
C ASP A 116 -14.33 -21.75 6.19
N LYS A 117 -14.28 -22.65 7.17
CA LYS A 117 -14.17 -22.32 8.60
C LYS A 117 -12.79 -21.75 8.97
N GLU A 118 -11.77 -21.97 8.15
CA GLU A 118 -10.40 -21.50 8.42
C GLU A 118 -10.09 -20.14 7.79
N LEU A 119 -10.96 -19.64 6.89
CA LEU A 119 -10.79 -18.34 6.25
C LEU A 119 -10.63 -17.20 7.27
N ILE A 120 -11.62 -17.02 8.14
CA ILE A 120 -11.59 -15.94 9.15
C ILE A 120 -10.44 -16.10 10.15
N PRO A 121 -10.20 -17.28 10.76
CA PRO A 121 -9.02 -17.49 11.60
C PRO A 121 -7.69 -17.18 10.90
N THR A 122 -7.56 -17.54 9.61
CA THR A 122 -6.35 -17.27 8.82
C THR A 122 -6.11 -15.78 8.64
N LEU A 123 -7.13 -15.03 8.20
CA LEU A 123 -7.02 -13.59 8.01
C LEU A 123 -6.77 -12.84 9.33
N ARG A 124 -7.28 -13.34 10.46
CA ARG A 124 -6.98 -12.80 11.80
C ARG A 124 -5.53 -13.01 12.20
N ARG A 125 -4.95 -14.17 11.88
CA ARG A 125 -3.52 -14.43 12.12
C ARG A 125 -2.65 -13.45 11.35
N ILE A 126 -2.90 -13.29 10.05
CA ILE A 126 -2.14 -12.35 9.22
C ILE A 126 -2.24 -10.92 9.78
N ARG A 127 -3.44 -10.44 10.12
CA ARG A 127 -3.62 -9.15 10.78
C ARG A 127 -2.79 -8.99 12.07
N ASP A 128 -2.68 -10.05 12.85
CA ASP A 128 -1.94 -10.03 14.12
C ASP A 128 -0.42 -10.02 13.87
N ASP A 129 0.04 -10.72 12.82
CA ASP A 129 1.42 -10.72 12.35
C ASP A 129 1.81 -9.30 11.84
N GLU A 130 0.98 -8.66 11.02
CA GLU A 130 1.11 -7.26 10.56
C GLU A 130 1.24 -6.26 11.74
N ALA A 131 0.47 -6.48 12.81
CA ALA A 131 0.56 -5.66 14.01
C ALA A 131 1.90 -5.87 14.75
N ALA A 132 2.44 -7.09 14.73
CA ALA A 132 3.75 -7.40 15.28
C ALA A 132 4.88 -6.81 14.40
N HIS A 133 4.73 -6.84 13.08
CA HIS A 133 5.63 -6.24 12.12
C HIS A 133 5.72 -4.72 12.29
N MET A 134 4.58 -4.06 12.44
CA MET A 134 4.51 -2.63 12.79
C MET A 134 5.36 -2.32 14.04
N LYS A 135 5.32 -3.19 15.05
CA LYS A 135 6.05 -2.99 16.31
C LYS A 135 7.57 -3.10 16.12
N ILE A 136 8.07 -4.09 15.37
CA ILE A 136 9.52 -4.24 15.16
C ILE A 136 10.10 -3.06 14.35
N VAL A 137 9.34 -2.51 13.40
CA VAL A 137 9.77 -1.34 12.62
C VAL A 137 9.80 -0.09 13.51
N LYS A 138 8.77 0.09 14.35
CA LYS A 138 8.75 1.17 15.35
C LYS A 138 10.00 1.12 16.25
N GLU A 139 10.33 -0.05 16.78
CA GLU A 139 11.50 -0.24 17.64
C GLU A 139 12.82 0.05 16.89
N ALA A 140 12.90 -0.30 15.60
CA ALA A 140 14.03 0.04 14.75
C ALA A 140 14.20 1.55 14.59
N ILE A 141 13.11 2.29 14.30
CA ILE A 141 13.12 3.76 14.18
C ILE A 141 13.59 4.41 15.49
N GLU A 142 13.03 3.96 16.63
CA GLU A 142 13.42 4.44 17.96
C GLU A 142 14.89 4.16 18.27
N THR A 143 15.40 2.98 17.87
CA THR A 143 16.81 2.59 18.03
C THR A 143 17.76 3.49 17.25
N LEU A 144 17.34 3.97 16.09
CA LEU A 144 18.08 4.94 15.29
C LEU A 144 17.99 6.37 15.85
N GLY A 145 17.11 6.60 16.84
CA GLY A 145 16.88 7.90 17.49
C GLY A 145 15.95 8.82 16.71
N ALA A 146 15.21 8.27 15.75
CA ALA A 146 14.20 8.96 14.95
C ALA A 146 12.81 8.83 15.60
N ASP A 147 11.85 9.62 15.11
CA ASP A 147 10.48 9.66 15.63
C ASP A 147 9.57 8.74 14.79
N PRO A 148 9.03 7.65 15.37
CA PRO A 148 8.14 6.73 14.64
C PRO A 148 6.75 7.31 14.35
N THR A 149 6.43 8.50 14.88
CA THR A 149 5.15 9.18 14.60
C THR A 149 5.23 10.14 13.41
N ALA A 150 6.43 10.39 12.90
CA ALA A 150 6.65 11.27 11.76
C ALA A 150 6.06 10.69 10.47
N MET A 151 5.30 11.51 9.74
CA MET A 151 4.93 11.20 8.35
C MET A 151 6.10 11.58 7.44
N THR A 152 6.90 10.58 7.04
CA THR A 152 7.97 10.77 6.08
C THR A 152 7.42 10.82 4.64
N PRO A 153 8.18 11.32 3.66
CA PRO A 153 7.72 11.35 2.27
C PRO A 153 7.25 9.99 1.74
N CYS A 154 7.99 8.91 2.02
CA CYS A 154 7.60 7.59 1.57
C CYS A 154 6.39 7.05 2.38
N ALA A 155 6.25 7.40 3.66
CA ALA A 155 5.06 7.06 4.45
C ALA A 155 3.77 7.67 3.87
N ASP A 156 3.84 8.94 3.42
CA ASP A 156 2.72 9.62 2.76
C ASP A 156 2.32 8.89 1.46
N VAL A 157 3.31 8.63 0.59
CA VAL A 157 3.08 7.93 -0.68
C VAL A 157 2.51 6.53 -0.47
N ALA A 158 3.00 5.77 0.52
CA ALA A 158 2.44 4.46 0.87
C ALA A 158 0.96 4.56 1.25
N GLY A 159 0.59 5.56 2.06
CA GLY A 159 -0.81 5.84 2.38
C GLY A 159 -1.65 6.12 1.14
N VAL A 160 -1.14 6.93 0.20
CA VAL A 160 -1.82 7.23 -1.07
C VAL A 160 -2.02 5.97 -1.92
N MET A 161 -1.01 5.12 -2.03
CA MET A 161 -1.10 3.87 -2.79
C MET A 161 -2.14 2.92 -2.19
N ALA A 162 -2.19 2.81 -0.86
CA ALA A 162 -3.12 1.93 -0.17
C ALA A 162 -4.60 2.37 -0.29
N MET A 163 -4.89 3.62 -0.64
CA MET A 163 -6.26 4.12 -0.79
C MET A 163 -7.07 3.31 -1.81
N GLY A 164 -6.46 2.88 -2.92
CA GLY A 164 -7.14 2.06 -3.93
C GLY A 164 -7.57 0.69 -3.40
N ILE A 165 -6.71 0.05 -2.61
CA ILE A 165 -6.99 -1.24 -1.97
C ILE A 165 -8.11 -1.07 -0.96
N MET A 166 -8.04 -0.04 -0.10
CA MET A 166 -9.08 0.26 0.88
C MET A 166 -10.44 0.48 0.21
N GLN A 167 -10.50 1.20 -0.91
CA GLN A 167 -11.73 1.40 -1.69
C GLN A 167 -12.32 0.07 -2.16
N VAL A 168 -11.50 -0.88 -2.63
CA VAL A 168 -11.97 -2.21 -3.05
C VAL A 168 -12.48 -3.01 -1.84
N LEU A 169 -11.75 -3.03 -0.73
CA LEU A 169 -12.10 -3.83 0.45
C LEU A 169 -13.33 -3.30 1.18
N THR A 170 -13.63 -2.01 1.07
CA THR A 170 -14.77 -1.37 1.76
C THR A 170 -15.99 -1.17 0.85
N ASP A 171 -15.87 -1.34 -0.47
CA ASP A 171 -17.02 -1.29 -1.36
C ASP A 171 -17.93 -2.50 -1.09
N PRO A 172 -19.20 -2.33 -0.64
CA PRO A 172 -20.08 -3.44 -0.35
C PRO A 172 -20.44 -4.28 -1.58
N ARG A 173 -20.16 -3.79 -2.80
CA ARG A 173 -20.44 -4.48 -4.07
C ARG A 173 -19.31 -5.42 -4.49
N THR A 174 -18.11 -5.28 -3.93
CA THR A 174 -16.99 -6.18 -4.25
C THR A 174 -17.16 -7.51 -3.55
N ASN A 175 -16.81 -8.58 -4.25
CA ASN A 175 -16.97 -9.94 -3.78
C ASN A 175 -15.68 -10.47 -3.11
N LEU A 176 -15.72 -11.67 -2.50
CA LEU A 176 -14.58 -12.34 -1.84
C LEU A 176 -13.38 -12.45 -2.78
N SER A 177 -13.59 -12.88 -4.01
CA SER A 177 -12.51 -13.08 -4.99
C SER A 177 -11.83 -11.75 -5.36
N GLN A 178 -12.60 -10.69 -5.55
CA GLN A 178 -12.08 -9.34 -5.80
C GLN A 178 -11.32 -8.78 -4.60
N ALA A 179 -11.82 -9.04 -3.39
CA ALA A 179 -11.14 -8.64 -2.15
C ALA A 179 -9.83 -9.41 -1.92
N LEU A 180 -9.82 -10.72 -2.14
CA LEU A 180 -8.61 -11.55 -2.08
C LEU A 180 -7.58 -11.14 -3.14
N ASN A 181 -8.01 -10.74 -4.33
CA ASN A 181 -7.11 -10.19 -5.34
C ASN A 181 -6.50 -8.84 -4.93
N ALA A 182 -7.28 -7.99 -4.24
CA ALA A 182 -6.77 -6.74 -3.67
C ALA A 182 -5.77 -7.00 -2.54
N LEU A 183 -6.04 -7.97 -1.66
CA LEU A 183 -5.08 -8.43 -0.65
C LEU A 183 -3.83 -9.02 -1.31
N LEU A 184 -3.93 -9.85 -2.35
CA LEU A 184 -2.76 -10.39 -3.03
C LEU A 184 -1.86 -9.28 -3.60
N THR A 185 -2.47 -8.18 -4.07
CA THR A 185 -1.72 -7.00 -4.51
C THR A 185 -0.98 -6.33 -3.34
N LEU A 186 -1.61 -6.25 -2.16
CA LEU A 186 -1.00 -5.76 -0.92
C LEU A 186 0.21 -6.63 -0.53
N GLU A 187 0.01 -7.95 -0.41
CA GLU A 187 1.03 -8.91 0.04
C GLU A 187 2.26 -8.96 -0.87
N LEU A 188 2.05 -8.91 -2.19
CA LEU A 188 3.16 -8.94 -3.16
C LEU A 188 4.04 -7.69 -3.04
N ALA A 189 3.41 -6.53 -2.86
CA ALA A 189 4.15 -5.29 -2.64
C ALA A 189 4.84 -5.28 -1.27
N ASP A 190 4.19 -5.86 -0.25
CA ASP A 190 4.72 -5.95 1.09
C ASP A 190 6.01 -6.79 1.14
N ASN A 191 5.92 -8.03 0.64
CA ASN A 191 7.02 -8.97 0.62
C ASN A 191 8.26 -8.41 -0.09
N ALA A 192 8.09 -7.81 -1.27
CA ALA A 192 9.18 -7.17 -1.99
C ALA A 192 9.80 -5.99 -1.22
N ALA A 193 8.99 -5.22 -0.49
CA ALA A 193 9.48 -4.10 0.31
C ALA A 193 10.27 -4.57 1.54
N TRP A 194 9.91 -5.69 2.17
CA TRP A 194 10.71 -6.30 3.24
C TRP A 194 12.09 -6.76 2.74
N GLU A 195 12.17 -7.42 1.59
CA GLU A 195 13.44 -7.82 0.98
C GLU A 195 14.38 -6.62 0.79
N LEU A 196 13.86 -5.54 0.18
CA LEU A 196 14.62 -4.31 -0.06
C LEU A 196 15.01 -3.61 1.25
N LEU A 197 14.14 -3.63 2.27
CA LEU A 197 14.42 -3.00 3.55
C LEU A 197 15.52 -3.74 4.33
N VAL A 198 15.53 -5.07 4.30
CA VAL A 198 16.61 -5.89 4.88
C VAL A 198 17.94 -5.55 4.22
N GLU A 199 17.99 -5.50 2.89
CA GLU A 199 19.20 -5.16 2.14
C GLU A 199 19.69 -3.74 2.46
N LEU A 200 18.78 -2.76 2.43
CA LEU A 200 19.10 -1.36 2.73
C LEU A 200 19.63 -1.19 4.16
N THR A 201 18.98 -1.86 5.12
CA THR A 201 19.37 -1.80 6.55
C THR A 201 20.75 -2.42 6.78
N ASN A 202 21.06 -3.54 6.10
CA ASN A 202 22.40 -4.13 6.11
C ASN A 202 23.45 -3.19 5.53
N LYS A 203 23.19 -2.62 4.34
CA LYS A 203 24.11 -1.66 3.68
C LYS A 203 24.33 -0.40 4.50
N ALA A 204 23.34 0.04 5.28
CA ALA A 204 23.47 1.18 6.19
C ALA A 204 24.36 0.88 7.43
N GLY A 205 24.71 -0.40 7.67
CA GLY A 205 25.52 -0.83 8.80
C GLY A 205 24.70 -1.18 10.05
N HIS A 206 23.46 -1.64 9.86
CA HIS A 206 22.56 -2.04 10.95
C HIS A 206 22.15 -3.52 10.89
N PRO A 207 23.12 -4.47 10.87
CA PRO A 207 22.81 -5.89 10.66
C PRO A 207 21.93 -6.51 11.74
N LYS A 208 21.96 -5.99 12.98
CA LYS A 208 21.05 -6.45 14.04
C LYS A 208 19.60 -6.04 13.80
N ILE A 209 19.38 -4.85 13.22
CA ILE A 209 18.05 -4.40 12.82
C ILE A 209 17.59 -5.22 11.61
N ALA A 210 18.47 -5.41 10.62
CA ALA A 210 18.16 -6.23 9.45
C ALA A 210 17.76 -7.67 9.85
N ALA A 211 18.52 -8.31 10.76
CA ALA A 211 18.18 -9.63 11.27
C ALA A 211 16.82 -9.68 11.98
N SER A 212 16.40 -8.61 12.66
CA SER A 212 15.07 -8.56 13.27
C SER A 212 13.93 -8.53 12.25
N PHE A 213 14.22 -8.17 11.00
CA PHE A 213 13.26 -8.12 9.90
C PHE A 213 13.16 -9.43 9.11
N GLU A 214 14.10 -10.36 9.27
CA GLU A 214 14.12 -11.63 8.52
C GLU A 214 12.91 -12.51 8.84
N ASN A 215 12.46 -12.53 10.10
CA ASN A 215 11.25 -13.27 10.47
C ASN A 215 10.00 -12.68 9.81
N ALA A 216 9.87 -11.34 9.78
CA ALA A 216 8.76 -10.68 9.11
C ALA A 216 8.77 -10.99 7.61
N LEU A 217 9.93 -10.94 6.96
CA LEU A 217 10.06 -11.32 5.56
C LEU A 217 9.60 -12.78 5.29
N GLU A 218 9.91 -13.71 6.19
CA GLU A 218 9.46 -15.10 6.07
C GLU A 218 7.93 -15.24 6.27
N GLU A 219 7.37 -14.49 7.22
CA GLU A 219 5.91 -14.39 7.46
C GLU A 219 5.19 -13.84 6.23
N GLU A 220 5.69 -12.75 5.65
CA GLU A 220 5.14 -12.17 4.42
C GLU A 220 5.17 -13.14 3.23
N GLY A 221 6.22 -13.93 3.10
CA GLY A 221 6.27 -14.99 2.09
C GLY A 221 5.16 -16.03 2.27
N ARG A 222 4.79 -16.33 3.53
CA ARG A 222 3.63 -17.18 3.83
C ARG A 222 2.31 -16.47 3.56
N HIS A 223 2.19 -15.19 3.87
CA HIS A 223 0.98 -14.40 3.60
C HIS A 223 0.66 -14.38 2.11
N VAL A 224 1.63 -14.04 1.25
CA VAL A 224 1.51 -14.10 -0.22
C VAL A 224 1.00 -15.47 -0.68
N SER A 225 1.65 -16.53 -0.22
CA SER A 225 1.29 -17.91 -0.61
C SER A 225 -0.13 -18.27 -0.16
N THR A 226 -0.51 -17.85 1.04
CA THR A 226 -1.82 -18.10 1.64
C THR A 226 -2.93 -17.36 0.91
N ILE A 227 -2.80 -16.05 0.72
CA ILE A 227 -3.81 -15.24 0.02
C ILE A 227 -3.96 -15.70 -1.43
N LYS A 228 -2.85 -16.05 -2.09
CA LYS A 228 -2.90 -16.62 -3.45
C LYS A 228 -3.66 -17.93 -3.50
N ALA A 229 -3.43 -18.85 -2.55
CA ALA A 229 -4.13 -20.12 -2.49
C ALA A 229 -5.63 -19.93 -2.21
N LEU A 230 -5.99 -19.02 -1.31
CA LEU A 230 -7.38 -18.66 -1.03
C LEU A 230 -8.08 -18.09 -2.27
N LEU A 231 -7.42 -17.17 -2.98
CA LEU A 231 -7.93 -16.63 -4.23
C LEU A 231 -8.15 -17.73 -5.28
N GLN A 232 -7.16 -18.61 -5.44
CA GLN A 232 -7.25 -19.73 -6.38
C GLN A 232 -8.46 -20.62 -6.07
N GLN A 233 -8.65 -21.00 -4.80
CA GLN A 233 -9.79 -21.80 -4.37
C GLN A 233 -11.14 -21.11 -4.66
N GLN A 234 -11.24 -19.80 -4.44
CA GLN A 234 -12.47 -19.06 -4.74
C GLN A 234 -12.76 -18.99 -6.24
N LEU A 235 -11.72 -18.86 -7.08
CA LEU A 235 -11.88 -18.87 -8.54
C LEU A 235 -12.26 -20.25 -9.06
N GLU A 236 -11.65 -21.32 -8.52
CA GLU A 236 -11.98 -22.70 -8.88
C GLU A 236 -13.41 -23.08 -8.49
N ALA A 237 -13.95 -22.55 -7.39
CA ALA A 237 -15.34 -22.78 -6.98
C ALA A 237 -16.39 -22.12 -7.90
N GLN A 238 -15.97 -21.23 -8.81
CA GLN A 238 -16.85 -20.50 -9.74
C GLN A 238 -16.95 -21.14 -11.13
N VAL A 239 -16.13 -22.16 -11.41
CA VAL A 239 -16.09 -22.88 -12.70
C VAL A 239 -16.53 -24.32 -12.55
#